data_AF-A0A7Y3V9D2-F1
#
_entry.id   AF-A0A7Y3V9D2-F1
#
_cell.length_a   1.000
_cell.length_b   1.000
_cell.length_c   1.000
_cell.angle_alpha   90.00
_cell.angle_beta   90.00
_cell.angle_gamma   90.00
#
_symmetry.space_group_name_H-M   'P 1'
#
loop_
_entity.id
_entity.type
_entity.pdbx_description
1 polymer ?
#
loop_
_entity_poly.entity_id
_entity_poly.type
_entity_poly.pdbx_seq_one_letter_code
_entity_poly.pdbx_strand_id
1 'polypeptide(L)'
;MARFDPRGRGNRALLVGVSEYEFTEPPHGVPGDLPAVKHDVNRLRDALVRGQVFDEHAVTVSRSPSQDEFNRALHTAAGEAEGLLLLYFAGHGAIPSAGDELFLQMHNARVVPGRHAVFPGAEMFTTVLTVLAGSPAERVVVILDCCFAGNAAWLWERFESKRRVLLLMSVQANHRVDAGGPGTPTPFTGELVRLLDEGGELGFRELSDALRARMAAGGYETVRGDPWEPQSRSEPDPRRRAPAVRVRPGPALRCPPVGAPRPAAPPGPPAPLPPRRPPLPARPPRHQAPHANPRAPRRATPPPPAPPPPPPPPHPPT
;
A
#
# COMPACT_ATOMS: atom_id res chain seq x y z
N MET A 1 -22.30 12.70 -20.65
CA MET A 1 -21.32 11.69 -21.16
C MET A 1 -20.72 10.97 -19.97
N ALA A 2 -20.67 9.64 -19.99
CA ALA A 2 -20.32 8.78 -18.86
C ALA A 2 -18.81 8.81 -18.51
N ARG A 3 -18.49 8.65 -17.21
CA ARG A 3 -17.13 8.53 -16.66
C ARG A 3 -16.46 7.24 -17.15
N PHE A 4 -15.12 7.13 -17.06
CA PHE A 4 -14.46 5.83 -17.30
C PHE A 4 -14.87 4.86 -16.21
N ASP A 5 -15.49 3.76 -16.62
CA ASP A 5 -15.91 2.68 -15.74
C ASP A 5 -14.92 1.52 -15.85
N PRO A 6 -14.10 1.27 -14.80
CA PRO A 6 -13.14 0.18 -14.79
C PRO A 6 -13.79 -1.20 -14.59
N ARG A 7 -15.08 -1.30 -14.25
CA ARG A 7 -15.71 -2.59 -13.88
C ARG A 7 -15.70 -3.60 -15.03
N GLY A 8 -15.48 -4.87 -14.70
CA GLY A 8 -15.47 -5.97 -15.67
C GLY A 8 -14.26 -6.01 -16.60
N ARG A 9 -13.23 -5.20 -16.33
CA ARG A 9 -11.97 -5.18 -17.07
C ARG A 9 -10.87 -5.89 -16.29
N GLY A 10 -9.76 -6.22 -16.94
CA GLY A 10 -8.55 -6.73 -16.29
C GLY A 10 -7.89 -5.63 -15.43
N ASN A 11 -8.42 -5.35 -14.25
CA ASN A 11 -7.85 -4.37 -13.32
C ASN A 11 -6.79 -5.04 -12.43
N ARG A 12 -5.78 -4.27 -12.03
CA ARG A 12 -4.78 -4.68 -11.04
C ARG A 12 -4.48 -3.56 -10.07
N ALA A 13 -4.35 -3.90 -8.80
CA ALA A 13 -3.87 -3.02 -7.76
C ALA A 13 -2.64 -3.65 -7.10
N LEU A 14 -1.55 -2.91 -7.03
CA LEU A 14 -0.38 -3.23 -6.23
C LEU A 14 -0.31 -2.26 -5.06
N LEU A 15 -0.51 -2.78 -3.84
CA LEU A 15 -0.38 -2.02 -2.60
C LEU A 15 0.95 -2.37 -1.95
N VAL A 16 1.87 -1.42 -1.93
CA VAL A 16 3.20 -1.58 -1.35
C VAL A 16 3.26 -0.81 -0.05
N GLY A 17 3.51 -1.52 1.05
CA GLY A 17 3.66 -0.93 2.36
C GLY A 17 4.96 -1.39 2.98
N VAL A 18 5.93 -0.47 3.11
CA VAL A 18 7.22 -0.75 3.74
C VAL A 18 7.17 -0.27 5.19
N SER A 19 6.91 -1.22 6.08
CA SER A 19 6.71 -0.95 7.51
C SER A 19 7.92 -1.32 8.38
N GLU A 20 8.81 -2.15 7.82
CA GLU A 20 9.99 -2.69 8.47
C GLU A 20 11.17 -2.50 7.54
N TYR A 21 12.33 -2.15 8.10
CA TYR A 21 13.55 -1.89 7.35
C TYR A 21 14.73 -2.68 7.91
N GLU A 22 15.52 -3.28 7.03
CA GLU A 22 16.68 -4.08 7.40
C GLU A 22 17.79 -3.21 8.01
N PHE A 23 17.94 -1.98 7.51
CA PHE A 23 19.00 -1.07 7.92
C PHE A 23 18.41 0.21 8.51
N THR A 24 18.30 0.28 9.84
CA THR A 24 17.81 1.47 10.58
C THR A 24 18.92 2.17 11.37
N GLU A 25 20.04 1.50 11.61
CA GLU A 25 21.13 2.02 12.43
C GLU A 25 22.10 2.93 11.64
N PRO A 26 22.66 3.97 12.27
CA PRO A 26 23.76 4.75 11.69
C PRO A 26 24.99 3.88 11.37
N PRO A 27 25.85 4.30 10.41
CA PRO A 27 25.79 5.54 9.65
C PRO A 27 24.98 5.46 8.35
N HIS A 28 24.36 4.31 8.04
CA HIS A 28 23.77 4.04 6.72
C HIS A 28 22.31 3.56 6.76
N GLY A 29 21.59 3.84 7.85
CA GLY A 29 20.22 3.43 8.05
C GLY A 29 19.18 4.42 7.51
N VAL A 30 17.99 3.91 7.21
CA VAL A 30 16.78 4.71 7.11
C VAL A 30 16.34 5.19 8.50
N PRO A 31 15.48 6.22 8.62
CA PRO A 31 15.12 6.82 9.92
C PRO A 31 14.47 5.88 10.96
N GLY A 32 14.04 4.68 10.57
CA GLY A 32 13.42 3.69 11.46
C GLY A 32 12.23 2.98 10.80
N ASP A 33 11.58 2.09 11.54
CA ASP A 33 10.38 1.39 11.09
C ASP A 33 9.14 2.30 11.09
N LEU A 34 8.14 1.92 10.29
CA LEU A 34 6.86 2.63 10.16
C LEU A 34 5.69 1.68 10.43
N PRO A 35 5.40 1.31 11.70
CA PRO A 35 4.38 0.30 12.01
C PRO A 35 2.98 0.64 11.49
N ALA A 36 2.64 1.93 11.41
CA ALA A 36 1.37 2.42 10.86
C ALA A 36 1.10 1.90 9.44
N VAL A 37 2.14 1.74 8.62
CA VAL A 37 2.07 1.27 7.23
C VAL A 37 1.51 -0.15 7.12
N LYS A 38 1.61 -0.98 8.17
CA LYS A 38 0.95 -2.29 8.22
C LYS A 38 -0.57 -2.13 8.15
N HIS A 39 -1.10 -1.11 8.83
CA HIS A 39 -2.53 -0.85 8.86
C HIS A 39 -3.01 -0.24 7.54
N ASP A 40 -2.20 0.61 6.91
CA ASP A 40 -2.50 1.25 5.64
C ASP A 40 -2.90 0.24 4.56
N VAL A 41 -1.99 -0.69 4.23
CA VAL A 41 -2.21 -1.64 3.13
C VAL A 41 -3.36 -2.60 3.41
N ASN A 42 -3.58 -2.96 4.68
CA ASN A 42 -4.70 -3.82 5.07
C ASN A 42 -6.04 -3.09 4.91
N ARG A 43 -6.14 -1.88 5.46
CA ARG A 43 -7.36 -1.07 5.40
C ARG A 43 -7.70 -0.67 3.97
N LEU A 44 -6.69 -0.28 3.20
CA LEU A 44 -6.86 0.12 1.81
C LEU A 44 -7.25 -1.07 0.92
N ARG A 45 -6.64 -2.26 1.11
CA ARG A 45 -7.08 -3.50 0.43
C ARG A 45 -8.58 -3.72 0.65
N ASP A 46 -9.01 -3.70 1.91
CA ASP A 46 -10.39 -4.01 2.23
C ASP A 46 -11.36 -2.96 1.66
N ALA A 47 -10.97 -1.68 1.67
CA ALA A 47 -11.75 -0.60 1.07
C ALA A 47 -11.87 -0.74 -0.46
N LEU A 48 -10.77 -1.09 -1.15
CA LEU A 48 -10.75 -1.29 -2.60
C LEU A 48 -11.63 -2.48 -3.04
N VAL A 49 -11.56 -3.59 -2.29
CA VAL A 49 -12.40 -4.78 -2.56
C VAL A 49 -13.87 -4.46 -2.30
N ARG A 50 -14.20 -3.75 -1.22
CA ARG A 50 -15.58 -3.27 -0.97
C ARG A 50 -16.08 -2.32 -2.07
N GLY A 51 -15.19 -1.57 -2.70
CA GLY A 51 -15.50 -0.63 -3.78
C GLY A 51 -15.86 -1.27 -5.12
N GLN A 52 -15.73 -2.60 -5.26
CA GLN A 52 -16.08 -3.40 -6.45
C GLN A 52 -15.42 -2.98 -7.77
N VAL A 53 -14.40 -2.12 -7.71
CA VAL A 53 -13.54 -1.79 -8.87
C VAL A 53 -12.46 -2.85 -9.05
N PHE A 54 -12.00 -3.43 -7.94
CA PHE A 54 -11.03 -4.52 -7.92
C PHE A 54 -11.66 -5.73 -7.25
N ASP A 55 -11.56 -6.88 -7.89
CA ASP A 55 -11.84 -8.16 -7.24
C ASP A 55 -10.72 -8.50 -6.24
N GLU A 56 -10.98 -9.44 -5.33
CA GLU A 56 -9.99 -9.82 -4.30
C GLU A 56 -8.67 -10.34 -4.92
N HIS A 57 -8.75 -11.04 -6.05
CA HIS A 57 -7.58 -11.53 -6.80
C HIS A 57 -6.87 -10.44 -7.62
N ALA A 58 -7.51 -9.28 -7.82
CA ALA A 58 -6.92 -8.15 -8.53
C ALA A 58 -6.03 -7.29 -7.62
N VAL A 59 -6.09 -7.46 -6.29
CA VAL A 59 -5.33 -6.68 -5.32
C VAL A 59 -4.17 -7.49 -4.74
N THR A 60 -2.95 -7.15 -5.14
CA THR A 60 -1.71 -7.70 -4.56
C THR A 60 -1.19 -6.77 -3.47
N VAL A 61 -0.93 -7.32 -2.28
CA VAL A 61 -0.31 -6.57 -1.17
C VAL A 61 1.12 -7.03 -0.98
N SER A 62 2.07 -6.11 -1.18
CA SER A 62 3.50 -6.32 -0.96
C SER A 62 3.93 -5.65 0.35
N ARG A 63 4.23 -6.47 1.36
CA ARG A 63 4.57 -6.02 2.72
C ARG A 63 6.07 -6.04 2.91
N SER A 64 6.65 -4.87 3.10
CA SER A 64 8.10 -4.66 3.23
C SER A 64 8.92 -5.46 2.20
N PRO A 65 8.66 -5.35 0.89
CA PRO A 65 9.46 -6.04 -0.12
C PRO A 65 10.88 -5.48 -0.15
N SER A 66 11.84 -6.32 -0.53
CA SER A 66 13.12 -5.84 -1.08
C SER A 66 12.92 -5.13 -2.42
N GLN A 67 13.91 -4.36 -2.88
CA GLN A 67 13.84 -3.68 -4.18
C GLN A 67 13.56 -4.64 -5.35
N ASP A 68 14.19 -5.81 -5.37
CA ASP A 68 13.99 -6.78 -6.45
C ASP A 68 12.58 -7.39 -6.42
N GLU A 69 12.03 -7.64 -5.23
CA GLU A 69 10.65 -8.12 -5.06
C GLU A 69 9.65 -7.05 -5.48
N PHE A 70 9.88 -5.80 -5.11
CA PHE A 70 9.09 -4.66 -5.56
C PHE A 70 9.07 -4.56 -7.08
N ASN A 71 10.23 -4.60 -7.72
CA ASN A 71 10.34 -4.48 -9.17
C ASN A 71 9.64 -5.64 -9.89
N ARG A 72 9.79 -6.88 -9.41
CA ARG A 72 9.02 -8.01 -9.95
C ARG A 72 7.52 -7.81 -9.81
N ALA A 73 7.04 -7.44 -8.62
CA ALA A 73 5.62 -7.22 -8.38
C ALA A 73 5.05 -6.07 -9.24
N LEU A 74 5.81 -4.99 -9.41
CA LEU A 74 5.46 -3.86 -10.26
C LEU A 74 5.31 -4.28 -11.73
N HIS A 75 6.29 -5.02 -12.26
CA HIS A 75 6.23 -5.54 -13.63
C HIS A 75 5.06 -6.51 -13.85
N THR A 76 4.79 -7.41 -12.91
CA THR A 76 3.63 -8.32 -12.99
C THR A 76 2.33 -7.54 -12.99
N ALA A 77 2.13 -6.62 -12.03
CA ALA A 77 0.91 -5.82 -11.96
C ALA A 77 0.71 -4.96 -13.22
N ALA A 78 1.79 -4.36 -13.74
CA ALA A 78 1.76 -3.57 -14.96
C ALA A 78 1.46 -4.42 -16.20
N GLY A 79 2.01 -5.63 -16.32
CA GLY A 79 1.79 -6.51 -17.46
C GLY A 79 0.38 -7.11 -17.53
N GLU A 80 -0.26 -7.31 -16.38
CA GLU A 80 -1.59 -7.93 -16.29
C GLU A 80 -2.76 -6.93 -16.30
N ALA A 81 -2.48 -5.63 -16.22
CA ALA A 81 -3.52 -4.60 -16.16
C ALA A 81 -3.94 -4.13 -17.55
N GLU A 82 -5.18 -4.38 -17.94
CA GLU A 82 -5.80 -3.90 -19.17
C GLU A 82 -6.76 -2.72 -18.93
N GLY A 83 -7.45 -2.71 -17.78
CA GLY A 83 -8.41 -1.66 -17.43
C GLY A 83 -7.78 -0.54 -16.61
N LEU A 84 -7.81 -0.72 -15.30
CA LEU A 84 -7.23 0.17 -14.31
C LEU A 84 -6.05 -0.50 -13.62
N LEU A 85 -4.89 0.15 -13.67
CA LEU A 85 -3.73 -0.16 -12.85
C LEU A 85 -3.67 0.81 -11.68
N LEU A 86 -3.65 0.32 -10.44
CA LEU A 86 -3.43 1.13 -9.25
C LEU A 86 -2.10 0.74 -8.60
N LEU A 87 -1.22 1.71 -8.40
CA LEU A 87 -0.07 1.58 -7.52
C LEU A 87 -0.32 2.44 -6.28
N TYR A 88 -0.24 1.84 -5.11
CA TYR A 88 -0.15 2.54 -3.84
C TYR A 88 1.21 2.23 -3.22
N PHE A 89 1.93 3.26 -2.77
CA PHE A 89 3.17 3.11 -2.02
C PHE A 89 3.07 3.88 -0.71
N ALA A 90 3.38 3.21 0.40
CA ALA A 90 3.58 3.83 1.70
C ALA A 90 4.89 3.37 2.34
N GLY A 91 5.65 4.33 2.88
CA GLY A 91 6.97 4.08 3.43
C GLY A 91 7.82 5.34 3.49
N HIS A 92 9.12 5.18 3.69
CA HIS A 92 10.09 6.28 3.57
C HIS A 92 10.29 6.69 2.11
N GLY A 93 10.32 8.00 1.90
CA GLY A 93 10.73 8.64 0.66
C GLY A 93 12.00 9.44 0.90
N ALA A 94 12.90 9.43 -0.07
CA ALA A 94 14.15 10.18 -0.01
C ALA A 94 14.34 11.02 -1.29
N ILE A 95 14.99 12.16 -1.14
CA ILE A 95 15.44 12.99 -2.26
C ILE A 95 16.96 13.18 -2.13
N PRO A 96 17.71 13.18 -3.25
CA PRO A 96 19.13 13.46 -3.23
C PRO A 96 19.37 14.93 -2.84
N SER A 97 20.56 15.25 -2.32
CA SER A 97 20.92 16.64 -2.00
C SER A 97 20.99 17.54 -3.24
N ALA A 98 21.14 16.94 -4.43
CA ALA A 98 21.10 17.62 -5.71
C ALA A 98 20.13 16.88 -6.64
N GLY A 99 19.09 17.58 -7.12
CA GLY A 99 18.07 17.06 -8.02
C GLY A 99 16.69 16.89 -7.38
N ASP A 100 15.70 16.63 -8.22
CA ASP A 100 14.28 16.55 -7.85
C ASP A 100 13.72 15.10 -7.91
N GLU A 101 14.60 14.10 -8.08
CA GLU A 101 14.20 12.69 -8.14
C GLU A 101 13.69 12.21 -6.78
N LEU A 102 12.59 11.47 -6.79
CA LEU A 102 12.00 10.84 -5.60
C LEU A 102 12.40 9.37 -5.56
N PHE A 103 13.06 8.96 -4.48
CA PHE A 103 13.41 7.56 -4.22
C PHE A 103 12.42 6.94 -3.24
N LEU A 104 11.81 5.82 -3.65
CA LEU A 104 10.93 5.01 -2.82
C LEU A 104 11.78 3.95 -2.09
N GLN A 105 11.90 4.06 -0.77
CA GLN A 105 12.81 3.20 0.00
C GLN A 105 12.15 1.86 0.35
N MET A 106 12.72 0.76 -0.15
CA MET A 106 12.26 -0.60 0.08
C MET A 106 12.88 -1.19 1.37
N HIS A 107 12.53 -2.42 1.73
CA HIS A 107 12.94 -3.04 3.00
C HIS A 107 14.46 -3.08 3.19
N ASN A 108 15.20 -3.38 2.11
CA ASN A 108 16.66 -3.45 2.11
C ASN A 108 17.33 -2.10 1.79
N ALA A 109 16.58 -0.98 1.88
CA ALA A 109 17.12 0.34 1.59
C ALA A 109 18.18 0.78 2.60
N ARG A 110 19.17 1.52 2.11
CA ARG A 110 20.19 2.20 2.91
C ARG A 110 20.25 3.67 2.51
N VAL A 111 20.68 4.52 3.44
CA VAL A 111 20.99 5.92 3.15
C VAL A 111 22.50 6.08 3.25
N VAL A 112 23.21 6.17 2.13
CA VAL A 112 24.66 6.33 2.14
C VAL A 112 25.00 7.82 1.94
N PRO A 113 25.40 8.54 3.01
CA PRO A 113 25.77 9.94 2.91
C PRO A 113 27.10 10.09 2.16
N GLY A 114 27.23 11.18 1.41
CA GLY A 114 28.41 11.52 0.62
C GLY A 114 28.20 12.82 -0.15
N ARG A 115 29.15 13.19 -1.02
CA ARG A 115 28.98 14.37 -1.92
C ARG A 115 27.70 14.29 -2.74
N HIS A 116 27.30 13.07 -3.11
CA HIS A 116 25.99 12.75 -3.66
C HIS A 116 25.42 11.61 -2.81
N ALA A 117 24.30 11.85 -2.11
CA ALA A 117 23.63 10.79 -1.37
C ALA A 117 23.20 9.69 -2.34
N VAL A 118 23.46 8.43 -1.96
CA VAL A 118 23.03 7.26 -2.72
C VAL A 118 22.04 6.47 -1.88
N PHE A 119 21.01 5.92 -2.53
CA PHE A 119 19.95 5.16 -1.88
C PHE A 119 19.90 3.71 -2.41
N PRO A 120 20.90 2.84 -2.09
CA PRO A 120 20.82 1.42 -2.45
C PRO A 120 19.55 0.81 -1.86
N GLY A 121 18.90 -0.10 -2.57
CA GLY A 121 17.64 -0.70 -2.12
C GLY A 121 16.43 0.24 -2.19
N ALA A 122 16.54 1.36 -2.91
CA ALA A 122 15.43 2.26 -3.21
C ALA A 122 15.20 2.37 -4.72
N GLU A 123 13.95 2.54 -5.14
CA GLU A 123 13.58 2.67 -6.55
C GLU A 123 13.31 4.12 -6.92
N MET A 124 13.80 4.56 -8.09
CA MET A 124 13.53 5.90 -8.61
C MET A 124 12.09 5.99 -9.10
N PHE A 125 11.39 7.06 -8.73
CA PHE A 125 10.01 7.23 -9.14
C PHE A 125 9.87 7.39 -10.66
N THR A 126 10.87 7.97 -11.33
CA THR A 126 10.92 7.98 -12.81
C THR A 126 10.96 6.58 -13.43
N THR A 127 11.70 5.62 -12.85
CA THR A 127 11.67 4.21 -13.27
C THR A 127 10.27 3.63 -13.09
N VAL A 128 9.66 3.87 -11.92
CA VAL A 128 8.30 3.40 -11.62
C VAL A 128 7.29 3.93 -12.62
N LEU A 129 7.30 5.24 -12.90
CA LEU A 129 6.44 5.88 -13.90
C LEU A 129 6.62 5.26 -15.28
N THR A 130 7.85 4.97 -15.67
CA THR A 130 8.17 4.35 -16.97
C THR A 130 7.54 2.96 -17.09
N VAL A 131 7.67 2.12 -16.06
CA VAL A 131 7.05 0.78 -16.04
C VAL A 131 5.53 0.87 -16.09
N LEU A 132 4.93 1.73 -15.26
CA LEU A 132 3.49 1.89 -15.20
C LEU A 132 2.90 2.41 -16.52
N ALA A 133 3.58 3.35 -17.17
CA ALA A 133 3.13 3.90 -18.44
C ALA A 133 3.27 2.94 -19.62
N GLY A 134 4.20 1.96 -19.51
CA GLY A 134 4.33 0.86 -20.45
C GLY A 134 3.23 -0.21 -20.33
N SER A 135 2.37 -0.12 -19.31
CA SER A 135 1.25 -1.07 -19.13
C SER A 135 0.20 -0.95 -20.25
N PRO A 136 -0.55 -2.04 -20.53
CA PRO A 136 -1.69 -1.99 -21.43
C PRO A 136 -2.91 -1.27 -20.80
N ALA A 137 -2.82 -0.86 -19.54
CA ALA A 137 -3.94 -0.29 -18.80
C ALA A 137 -4.47 0.98 -19.47
N GLU A 138 -5.79 1.08 -19.59
CA GLU A 138 -6.45 2.29 -20.06
C GLU A 138 -6.23 3.48 -19.11
N ARG A 139 -6.13 3.20 -17.81
CA ARG A 139 -5.85 4.17 -16.75
C ARG A 139 -4.86 3.63 -15.73
N VAL A 140 -3.98 4.53 -15.27
CA VAL A 140 -3.04 4.28 -14.19
C VAL A 140 -3.34 5.28 -13.08
N VAL A 141 -3.50 4.81 -11.85
CA VAL A 141 -3.60 5.65 -10.64
C VAL A 141 -2.41 5.33 -9.75
N VAL A 142 -1.67 6.35 -9.36
CA VAL A 142 -0.54 6.26 -8.44
C VAL A 142 -0.86 7.07 -7.20
N ILE A 143 -0.75 6.44 -6.04
CA ILE A 143 -0.95 7.07 -4.73
C ILE A 143 0.33 6.91 -3.94
N LEU A 144 0.95 8.02 -3.55
CA LEU A 144 2.20 8.05 -2.79
C LEU A 144 1.94 8.60 -1.39
N ASP A 145 2.15 7.77 -0.38
CA ASP A 145 2.11 8.11 1.03
C ASP A 145 3.49 8.02 1.68
N CYS A 146 4.32 9.03 1.41
CA CYS A 146 5.68 9.09 1.93
C CYS A 146 6.13 10.54 2.11
N CYS A 147 7.20 10.75 2.89
CA CYS A 147 7.90 12.03 2.88
C CYS A 147 8.28 12.41 1.44
N PHE A 148 8.23 13.71 1.13
CA PHE A 148 8.60 14.27 -0.15
C PHE A 148 7.75 13.82 -1.34
N ALA A 149 6.60 13.15 -1.12
CA ALA A 149 5.73 12.66 -2.19
C ALA A 149 5.40 13.74 -3.24
N GLY A 150 5.20 15.00 -2.83
CA GLY A 150 4.91 16.10 -3.74
C GLY A 150 5.99 16.41 -4.78
N ASN A 151 7.23 15.95 -4.60
CA ASN A 151 8.29 16.08 -5.61
C ASN A 151 7.98 15.25 -6.87
N ALA A 152 7.18 14.19 -6.75
CA ALA A 152 6.70 13.41 -7.88
C ALA A 152 5.91 14.26 -8.90
N ALA A 153 5.37 15.41 -8.51
CA ALA A 153 4.70 16.33 -9.42
C ALA A 153 5.63 16.81 -10.55
N TRP A 154 6.88 17.18 -10.23
CA TRP A 154 7.85 17.66 -11.21
C TRP A 154 8.23 16.57 -12.22
N LEU A 155 8.40 15.35 -11.72
CA LEU A 155 8.72 14.17 -12.52
C LEU A 155 7.56 13.82 -13.46
N TRP A 156 6.33 13.87 -12.95
CA TRP A 156 5.11 13.63 -13.73
C TRP A 156 4.92 14.67 -14.83
N GLU A 157 5.21 15.96 -14.58
CA GLU A 157 5.02 17.00 -15.60
C GLU A 157 5.94 16.84 -16.82
N ARG A 158 7.14 16.29 -16.62
CA ARG A 158 8.13 16.04 -17.66
C ARG A 158 7.91 14.71 -18.38
N PHE A 159 6.93 13.92 -17.94
CA PHE A 159 6.70 12.57 -18.44
C PHE A 159 5.77 12.58 -19.67
N GLU A 160 6.23 12.05 -20.80
CA GLU A 160 5.51 12.16 -22.09
C GLU A 160 4.16 11.41 -22.11
N SER A 161 4.03 10.29 -21.40
CA SER A 161 2.83 9.45 -21.38
C SER A 161 1.88 9.76 -20.20
N LYS A 162 1.97 10.97 -19.63
CA LYS A 162 1.25 11.36 -18.41
C LYS A 162 -0.27 11.41 -18.52
N ARG A 163 -0.85 11.47 -19.73
CA ARG A 163 -2.31 11.52 -19.98
C ARG A 163 -3.12 10.38 -19.38
N ARG A 164 -2.51 9.21 -19.19
CA ARG A 164 -3.16 8.03 -18.59
C ARG A 164 -2.89 7.88 -17.10
N VAL A 165 -1.91 8.61 -16.59
CA VAL A 165 -1.39 8.48 -15.22
C VAL A 165 -1.97 9.59 -14.36
N LEU A 166 -2.70 9.20 -13.33
CA LEU A 166 -3.26 10.07 -12.31
C LEU A 166 -2.43 9.89 -11.05
N LEU A 167 -1.93 10.99 -10.50
CA LEU A 167 -1.01 10.96 -9.37
C LEU A 167 -1.63 11.67 -8.18
N LEU A 168 -1.71 10.99 -7.04
CA LEU A 168 -2.10 11.54 -5.75
C LEU A 168 -0.90 11.40 -4.81
N MET A 169 -0.50 12.51 -4.19
CA MET A 169 0.67 12.63 -3.32
C MET A 169 0.18 13.06 -1.95
N SER A 170 0.63 12.39 -0.90
CA SER A 170 0.13 12.64 0.44
C SER A 170 0.47 14.02 0.95
N VAL A 171 1.59 14.61 0.52
CA VAL A 171 2.09 15.91 0.99
C VAL A 171 2.64 16.76 -0.16
N GLN A 172 2.68 18.08 0.02
CA GLN A 172 3.40 19.01 -0.84
C GLN A 172 4.91 18.70 -1.00
N ALA A 173 5.51 19.19 -2.09
CA ALA A 173 6.93 19.00 -2.38
C ALA A 173 7.82 19.52 -1.24
N ASN A 174 8.97 18.87 -1.02
CA ASN A 174 9.97 19.25 -0.01
C ASN A 174 9.50 19.21 1.45
N HIS A 175 8.40 18.51 1.75
CA HIS A 175 7.90 18.35 3.12
C HIS A 175 8.01 16.91 3.64
N ARG A 176 8.16 16.80 4.96
CA ARG A 176 8.15 15.54 5.71
C ARG A 176 6.87 15.45 6.53
N VAL A 177 6.37 14.24 6.68
CA VAL A 177 5.12 13.96 7.41
C VAL A 177 5.36 12.91 8.48
N ASP A 178 4.52 12.93 9.52
CA ASP A 178 4.51 11.92 10.57
C ASP A 178 3.64 10.74 10.14
N ALA A 179 4.10 9.52 10.40
CA ALA A 179 3.36 8.30 10.07
C ALA A 179 2.22 7.99 11.07
N GLY A 180 2.10 8.76 12.15
CA GLY A 180 1.13 8.57 13.20
C GLY A 180 1.50 7.45 14.18
N GLY A 181 0.54 7.07 15.01
CA GLY A 181 0.72 6.04 16.03
C GLY A 181 0.82 4.62 15.44
N PRO A 182 1.51 3.69 16.13
CA PRO A 182 1.77 2.35 15.61
C PRO A 182 0.54 1.44 15.51
N GLY A 183 -0.60 1.83 16.08
CA GLY A 183 -1.85 1.04 16.08
C GLY A 183 -2.91 1.54 15.09
N THR A 184 -2.60 2.56 14.30
CA THR A 184 -3.51 3.19 13.34
C THR A 184 -2.84 3.31 11.97
N PRO A 185 -3.62 3.43 10.89
CA PRO A 185 -3.10 3.90 9.61
C PRO A 185 -2.39 5.26 9.75
N THR A 186 -1.58 5.63 8.77
CA THR A 186 -1.08 6.99 8.65
C THR A 186 -2.24 7.99 8.59
N PRO A 187 -2.05 9.25 9.01
CA PRO A 187 -3.09 10.27 8.91
C PRO A 187 -3.69 10.39 7.50
N PHE A 188 -2.84 10.44 6.47
CA PHE A 188 -3.28 10.51 5.08
C PHE A 188 -4.09 9.28 4.66
N THR A 189 -3.58 8.07 4.90
CA THR A 189 -4.24 6.84 4.47
C THR A 189 -5.51 6.57 5.28
N GLY A 190 -5.53 6.95 6.56
CA GLY A 190 -6.72 6.92 7.40
C GLY A 190 -7.88 7.75 6.83
N GLU A 191 -7.61 8.99 6.42
CA GLU A 191 -8.63 9.83 5.77
C GLU A 191 -9.04 9.32 4.40
N LEU A 192 -8.09 8.82 3.60
CA LEU A 192 -8.37 8.20 2.30
C LEU A 192 -9.31 7.00 2.44
N VAL A 193 -9.02 6.08 3.37
CA VAL A 193 -9.88 4.92 3.62
C VAL A 193 -11.28 5.33 4.09
N ARG A 194 -11.39 6.32 4.99
CA ARG A 194 -12.70 6.83 5.43
C ARG A 194 -13.53 7.33 4.24
N LEU A 195 -12.93 8.10 3.34
CA LEU A 195 -13.60 8.55 2.12
C LEU A 195 -14.01 7.38 1.21
N LEU A 196 -13.14 6.39 1.06
CA LEU A 196 -13.44 5.17 0.29
C LEU A 196 -14.52 4.30 0.94
N ASP A 197 -14.83 4.47 2.22
CA ASP A 197 -15.85 3.71 2.94
C ASP A 197 -17.24 4.35 2.91
N GLU A 198 -17.37 5.67 2.80
CA GLU A 198 -18.60 6.47 3.01
C GLU A 198 -19.81 6.31 2.05
N GLY A 199 -19.76 5.37 1.12
CA GLY A 199 -20.70 5.21 0.01
C GLY A 199 -20.43 6.12 -1.18
N GLY A 200 -20.98 5.77 -2.35
CA GLY A 200 -21.07 6.64 -3.52
C GLY A 200 -20.05 6.38 -4.64
N GLU A 201 -20.26 7.03 -5.79
CA GLU A 201 -19.31 7.04 -6.91
C GLU A 201 -18.44 8.29 -6.84
N LEU A 202 -17.14 8.11 -6.55
CA LEU A 202 -16.15 9.19 -6.55
C LEU A 202 -15.20 9.01 -7.73
N GLY A 203 -15.11 10.05 -8.56
CA GLY A 203 -14.01 10.17 -9.52
C GLY A 203 -12.73 10.60 -8.82
N PHE A 204 -11.60 10.42 -9.50
CA PHE A 204 -10.27 10.74 -8.95
C PHE A 204 -10.16 12.19 -8.44
N ARG A 205 -10.71 13.17 -9.18
CA ARG A 205 -10.65 14.59 -8.79
C ARG A 205 -11.49 14.85 -7.55
N GLU A 206 -12.73 14.35 -7.53
CA GLU A 206 -13.63 14.50 -6.39
C GLU A 206 -13.05 13.85 -5.13
N LEU A 207 -12.40 12.69 -5.25
CA LEU A 207 -11.69 12.03 -4.15
C LEU A 207 -10.53 12.89 -3.63
N SER A 208 -9.71 13.45 -4.54
CA SER A 208 -8.56 14.27 -4.19
C SER A 208 -8.97 15.57 -3.49
N ASP A 209 -10.00 16.24 -4.01
CA ASP A 209 -10.54 17.48 -3.44
C ASP A 209 -11.15 17.22 -2.05
N ALA A 210 -11.92 16.14 -1.90
CA ALA A 210 -12.50 15.75 -0.61
C ALA A 210 -11.44 15.38 0.44
N LEU A 211 -10.37 14.69 0.01
CA LEU A 211 -9.27 14.31 0.89
C LEU A 211 -8.51 15.54 1.40
N ARG A 212 -8.19 16.49 0.50
CA ARG A 212 -7.58 17.77 0.88
C ARG A 212 -8.47 18.53 1.87
N ALA A 213 -9.77 18.62 1.61
CA ALA A 213 -10.70 19.32 2.49
C ALA A 213 -10.77 18.70 3.88
N ARG A 214 -10.73 17.37 3.98
CA ARG A 214 -10.68 16.67 5.27
C ARG A 214 -9.41 16.90 6.04
N MET A 215 -8.26 16.83 5.35
CA MET A 215 -6.99 17.04 6.01
C MET A 215 -6.87 18.48 6.52
N ALA A 216 -7.34 19.46 5.74
CA ALA A 216 -7.44 20.85 6.20
C ALA A 216 -8.39 20.99 7.41
N ALA A 217 -9.59 20.40 7.36
CA ALA A 217 -10.56 20.48 8.45
C ALA A 217 -10.10 19.75 9.73
N GLY A 218 -9.28 18.71 9.59
CA GLY A 218 -8.65 18.00 10.70
C GLY A 218 -7.46 18.71 11.32
N GLY A 219 -6.99 19.81 10.73
CA GLY A 219 -5.85 20.58 11.23
C GLY A 219 -4.55 19.78 11.20
N TYR A 220 -4.37 18.88 10.23
CA TYR A 220 -3.13 18.10 10.13
C TYR A 220 -1.98 19.01 9.69
N GLU A 221 -0.83 18.85 10.36
CA GLU A 221 0.38 19.59 10.10
C GLU A 221 1.52 18.65 9.70
N THR A 222 2.44 19.18 8.91
CA THR A 222 3.70 18.51 8.57
C THR A 222 4.69 18.57 9.74
N VAL A 223 5.82 17.87 9.64
CA VAL A 223 6.87 17.88 10.68
C VAL A 223 7.41 19.29 10.96
N ARG A 224 7.25 20.24 10.02
CA ARG A 224 7.68 21.63 10.16
C ARG A 224 6.59 22.57 10.68
N GLY A 225 5.38 22.08 10.97
CA GLY A 225 4.24 22.89 11.39
C GLY A 225 3.50 23.58 10.24
N ASP A 226 3.89 23.33 8.97
CA ASP A 226 3.13 23.81 7.82
C ASP A 226 1.85 22.98 7.66
N PRO A 227 0.74 23.56 7.13
CA PRO A 227 -0.45 22.80 6.80
C PRO A 227 -0.14 21.60 5.91
N TRP A 228 -0.69 20.43 6.26
CA TRP A 228 -0.50 19.21 5.48
C TRP A 228 -1.53 19.18 4.33
N GLU A 229 -1.07 19.45 3.10
CA GLU A 229 -1.91 19.50 1.92
C GLU A 229 -1.58 18.41 0.89
N PRO A 230 -2.41 17.35 0.77
CA PRO A 230 -2.32 16.40 -0.32
C PRO A 230 -2.45 17.06 -1.69
N GLN A 231 -1.64 16.61 -2.65
CA GLN A 231 -1.62 17.15 -4.00
C GLN A 231 -2.00 16.10 -5.04
N SER A 232 -2.63 16.53 -6.13
CA SER A 232 -2.93 15.65 -7.26
C SER A 232 -2.43 16.21 -8.59
N ARG A 233 -2.10 15.32 -9.53
CA ARG A 233 -1.83 15.64 -10.95
C ARG A 233 -2.66 14.74 -11.85
N SER A 234 -3.23 15.35 -12.87
CA SER A 234 -4.02 14.68 -13.90
C SER A 234 -4.08 15.57 -15.13
N GLU A 235 -3.87 15.01 -16.32
CA GLU A 235 -4.11 15.75 -17.56
C GLU A 235 -5.54 15.47 -18.05
N PRO A 236 -6.31 16.49 -18.48
CA PRO A 236 -7.59 16.26 -19.14
C PRO A 236 -7.38 15.46 -20.43
N ASP A 237 -8.01 14.30 -20.55
CA ASP A 237 -8.08 13.57 -21.81
C ASP A 237 -9.51 13.71 -22.40
N PRO A 238 -9.69 14.38 -23.54
CA PRO A 238 -11.01 14.53 -24.15
C PRO A 238 -11.60 13.19 -24.65
N ARG A 239 -10.77 12.15 -24.84
CA ARG A 239 -11.18 10.81 -25.29
C ARG A 239 -11.43 9.83 -24.13
N ARG A 240 -10.85 10.08 -22.95
CA ARG A 240 -11.00 9.23 -21.76
C ARG A 240 -11.13 10.13 -20.53
N ARG A 241 -12.12 9.93 -19.65
CA ARG A 241 -12.27 10.73 -18.42
C ARG A 241 -11.57 10.07 -17.22
N ALA A 242 -11.46 10.77 -16.09
CA ALA A 242 -10.91 10.20 -14.86
C ALA A 242 -11.70 8.93 -14.45
N PRO A 243 -11.03 7.89 -13.92
CA PRO A 243 -11.69 6.68 -13.48
C PRO A 243 -12.54 6.97 -12.25
N ALA A 244 -13.65 6.24 -12.13
CA ALA A 244 -14.27 6.02 -10.84
C ALA A 244 -13.30 5.18 -9.99
N VAL A 245 -12.88 5.70 -8.84
CA VAL A 245 -12.03 4.97 -7.87
C VAL A 245 -12.89 4.05 -6.99
N ARG A 246 -14.21 4.24 -7.05
CA ARG A 246 -15.22 3.45 -6.37
C ARG A 246 -16.51 3.47 -7.16
N VAL A 247 -17.26 2.36 -7.14
CA VAL A 247 -18.61 2.32 -7.69
C VAL A 247 -19.61 1.64 -6.75
N ARG A 248 -20.85 2.13 -6.68
CA ARG A 248 -21.95 1.43 -5.97
C ARG A 248 -22.31 0.13 -6.70
N PRO A 249 -22.74 -0.93 -5.98
CA PRO A 249 -23.56 -1.95 -6.63
C PRO A 249 -24.81 -1.26 -7.16
N GLY A 250 -25.07 -1.36 -8.47
CA GLY A 250 -26.41 -1.12 -8.99
C GLY A 250 -27.39 -2.09 -8.32
N PRO A 251 -28.71 -1.82 -8.33
CA PRO A 251 -29.66 -2.87 -7.97
C PRO A 251 -29.31 -4.07 -8.83
N ALA A 252 -29.02 -5.20 -8.18
CA ALA A 252 -28.68 -6.43 -8.88
C ALA A 252 -29.69 -6.58 -10.02
N LEU A 253 -29.23 -6.52 -11.27
CA LEU A 253 -30.05 -6.93 -12.38
C LEU A 253 -30.44 -8.35 -12.02
N ARG A 254 -31.72 -8.52 -11.65
CA ARG A 254 -32.28 -9.82 -11.34
C ARG A 254 -31.90 -10.68 -12.53
N CYS A 255 -31.04 -11.68 -12.30
CA CYS A 255 -30.96 -12.78 -13.24
C CYS A 255 -32.41 -13.18 -13.53
N PRO A 256 -32.83 -13.28 -14.81
CA PRO A 256 -34.09 -13.94 -15.10
C PRO A 256 -34.01 -15.30 -14.40
N PRO A 257 -35.07 -15.73 -13.69
CA PRO A 257 -35.05 -17.00 -13.01
C PRO A 257 -34.66 -18.06 -14.05
N VAL A 258 -33.55 -18.75 -13.77
CA VAL A 258 -33.23 -20.00 -14.46
C VAL A 258 -34.48 -20.85 -14.38
N GLY A 259 -35.00 -21.24 -15.55
CA GLY A 259 -36.25 -21.96 -15.68
C GLY A 259 -36.33 -23.10 -14.66
N ALA A 260 -37.50 -23.23 -14.04
CA ALA A 260 -37.80 -24.25 -13.06
C ALA A 260 -37.22 -25.62 -13.49
N PRO A 261 -36.59 -26.39 -12.59
CA PRO A 261 -36.19 -27.75 -12.91
C PRO A 261 -37.44 -28.56 -13.28
N ARG A 262 -37.37 -29.31 -14.38
CA ARG A 262 -38.40 -30.30 -14.75
C ARG A 262 -38.67 -31.22 -13.56
N PRO A 263 -39.93 -31.65 -13.33
CA PRO A 263 -40.24 -32.59 -12.27
C PRO A 263 -39.40 -33.87 -12.42
N ALA A 264 -38.77 -34.29 -11.33
CA ALA A 264 -38.03 -35.53 -11.25
C ALA A 264 -38.95 -36.73 -11.53
N ALA A 265 -38.44 -37.69 -12.30
CA ALA A 265 -39.07 -38.98 -12.51
C ALA A 265 -39.23 -39.73 -11.16
N PRO A 266 -40.26 -40.59 -11.02
CA PRO A 266 -40.50 -41.32 -9.78
C PRO A 266 -39.33 -42.28 -9.46
N PRO A 267 -39.04 -42.52 -8.17
CA PRO A 267 -37.92 -43.35 -7.76
C PRO A 267 -38.14 -44.82 -8.13
N GLY A 268 -37.11 -45.43 -8.72
CA GLY A 268 -37.03 -46.88 -8.89
C GLY A 268 -36.85 -47.61 -7.55
N PRO A 269 -37.07 -48.94 -7.52
CA PRO A 269 -37.06 -49.72 -6.28
C PRO A 269 -35.67 -49.73 -5.61
N PRO A 270 -35.62 -49.84 -4.27
CA PRO A 270 -34.38 -49.70 -3.50
C PRO A 270 -33.41 -50.87 -3.76
N ALA A 271 -32.13 -50.52 -3.91
CA ALA A 271 -31.04 -51.48 -4.01
C ALA A 271 -30.76 -52.17 -2.65
N PRO A 272 -30.21 -53.41 -2.65
CA PRO A 272 -29.94 -54.14 -1.41
C PRO A 272 -28.82 -53.50 -0.58
N LEU A 273 -29.00 -53.54 0.75
CA LEU A 273 -28.04 -53.02 1.74
C LEU A 273 -26.69 -53.78 1.70
N PRO A 274 -25.55 -53.09 1.87
CA PRO A 274 -24.25 -53.74 1.99
C PRO A 274 -24.06 -54.40 3.37
N PRO A 275 -23.23 -55.47 3.47
CA PRO A 275 -23.01 -56.18 4.73
C PRO A 275 -22.22 -55.33 5.75
N ARG A 276 -22.55 -55.53 7.03
CA ARG A 276 -21.97 -54.83 8.19
C ARG A 276 -20.46 -55.08 8.31
N ARG A 277 -19.69 -54.00 8.49
CA ARG A 277 -18.26 -54.06 8.83
C ARG A 277 -18.04 -54.59 10.26
N PRO A 278 -16.94 -55.34 10.50
CA PRO A 278 -16.55 -55.79 11.84
C PRO A 278 -16.02 -54.63 12.70
N PRO A 279 -16.07 -54.75 14.05
CA PRO A 279 -15.68 -53.69 14.96
C PRO A 279 -14.15 -53.48 15.02
N LEU A 280 -13.75 -52.22 15.21
CA LEU A 280 -12.36 -51.78 15.35
C LEU A 280 -11.74 -52.21 16.70
N PRO A 281 -10.43 -52.52 16.77
CA PRO A 281 -9.75 -52.86 18.01
C PRO A 281 -9.47 -51.63 18.91
N ALA A 282 -9.34 -51.91 20.21
CA ALA A 282 -9.23 -50.94 21.29
C ALA A 282 -7.94 -50.09 21.26
N ARG A 283 -8.06 -48.83 21.71
CA ARG A 283 -6.96 -47.85 21.85
C ARG A 283 -5.96 -48.24 22.97
N PRO A 284 -4.65 -47.98 22.79
CA PRO A 284 -3.66 -48.09 23.87
C PRO A 284 -3.67 -46.86 24.80
N PRO A 285 -3.11 -46.96 26.02
CA PRO A 285 -3.23 -45.95 27.06
C PRO A 285 -2.32 -44.72 26.83
N ARG A 286 -2.77 -43.58 27.35
CA ARG A 286 -2.11 -42.26 27.27
C ARG A 286 -0.81 -42.25 28.09
N HIS A 287 0.31 -41.87 27.46
CA HIS A 287 1.51 -41.42 28.16
C HIS A 287 1.27 -40.06 28.82
N GLN A 288 1.54 -39.97 30.12
CA GLN A 288 1.59 -38.73 30.89
C GLN A 288 2.89 -37.97 30.56
N ALA A 289 2.76 -36.66 30.30
CA ALA A 289 3.89 -35.75 30.19
C ALA A 289 4.34 -35.26 31.59
N PRO A 290 5.64 -35.06 31.84
CA PRO A 290 6.11 -34.60 33.14
C PRO A 290 5.89 -33.09 33.33
N HIS A 291 5.45 -32.73 34.53
CA HIS A 291 5.30 -31.37 35.04
C HIS A 291 6.64 -30.61 35.10
N ALA A 292 6.68 -29.41 34.51
CA ALA A 292 7.78 -28.46 34.69
C ALA A 292 7.51 -27.56 35.92
N ASN A 293 8.52 -27.50 36.79
CA ASN A 293 8.56 -26.83 38.10
C ASN A 293 8.78 -25.31 37.96
N PRO A 294 7.97 -24.42 38.58
CA PRO A 294 8.12 -22.97 38.42
C PRO A 294 8.89 -22.37 39.60
N ARG A 295 10.22 -22.48 39.63
CA ARG A 295 11.08 -21.70 40.55
C ARG A 295 12.49 -21.50 39.98
N ALA A 296 12.68 -20.39 39.28
CA ALA A 296 14.00 -19.81 39.01
C ALA A 296 13.91 -18.27 39.10
N PRO A 297 14.82 -17.58 39.83
CA PRO A 297 14.77 -16.14 40.00
C PRO A 297 15.29 -15.41 38.74
N ARG A 298 14.60 -14.34 38.37
CA ARG A 298 14.99 -13.43 37.26
C ARG A 298 16.27 -12.69 37.62
N ARG A 299 17.32 -12.82 36.79
CA ARG A 299 18.52 -11.97 36.84
C ARG A 299 18.18 -10.58 36.30
N ALA A 300 18.50 -9.55 37.07
CA ALA A 300 18.44 -8.16 36.66
C ALA A 300 19.58 -7.83 35.69
N THR A 301 19.26 -7.12 34.61
CA THR A 301 20.21 -6.55 33.63
C THR A 301 20.87 -5.30 34.21
N PRO A 302 22.20 -5.10 34.02
CA PRO A 302 22.88 -3.87 34.46
C PRO A 302 22.59 -2.69 33.51
N PRO A 303 22.68 -1.43 33.99
CA PRO A 303 22.45 -0.24 33.17
C PRO A 303 23.59 0.02 32.16
N PRO A 304 23.30 0.75 31.06
CA PRO A 304 24.30 1.05 30.02
C PRO A 304 25.36 2.07 30.48
N PRO A 305 26.58 2.03 29.91
CA PRO A 305 27.67 2.95 30.26
C PRO A 305 27.41 4.38 29.76
N ALA A 306 27.95 5.35 30.49
CA ALA A 306 27.82 6.78 30.20
C ALA A 306 28.55 7.21 28.91
N PRO A 307 28.05 8.23 28.18
CA PRO A 307 28.66 8.70 26.95
C PRO A 307 29.99 9.45 27.19
N PRO A 308 30.93 9.42 26.22
CA PRO A 308 32.21 10.11 26.32
C PRO A 308 32.09 11.64 26.23
N PRO A 309 33.03 12.40 26.83
CA PRO A 309 33.00 13.86 26.82
C PRO A 309 33.28 14.45 25.42
N PRO A 310 32.75 15.66 25.13
CA PRO A 310 32.93 16.30 23.82
C PRO A 310 34.38 16.77 23.58
N PRO A 311 34.83 16.82 22.32
CA PRO A 311 36.18 17.29 21.97
C PRO A 311 36.36 18.80 22.22
N PRO A 312 37.58 19.26 22.52
CA PRO A 312 37.88 20.66 22.77
C PRO A 312 37.72 21.52 21.50
N PRO A 313 37.37 22.81 21.65
CA PRO A 313 37.17 23.72 20.52
C PRO A 313 38.49 24.01 19.79
N PRO A 314 38.45 24.23 18.46
CA PRO A 314 39.64 24.57 17.68
C PRO A 314 40.16 25.97 18.05
N HIS A 315 41.48 26.09 18.13
CA HIS A 315 42.16 27.35 18.38
C HIS A 315 41.98 28.34 17.21
N PRO A 316 41.89 29.65 17.50
CA PRO A 316 41.75 30.67 16.47
C PRO A 316 43.03 30.81 15.64
N PRO A 317 42.92 31.13 14.34
CA PRO A 317 44.07 31.36 13.47
C PRO A 317 44.79 32.66 13.86
N THR A 318 46.12 32.58 13.96
CA THR A 318 47.05 33.72 14.05
C THR A 318 47.21 34.44 12.72
#